data_AF-A0AAP8FWL0-F1
#
_entry.id   AF-A0AAP8FWL0-F1
#
_cell.length_a   1.000
_cell.length_b   1.000
_cell.length_c   1.000
_cell.angle_alpha   90.00
_cell.angle_beta   90.00
_cell.angle_gamma   90.00
#
_symmetry.space_group_name_H-M   'P 1'
#
loop_
_entity.id
_entity.type
_entity.pdbx_description
1 polymer ?
#
loop_
_entity_poly.entity_id
_entity_poly.type
_entity_poly.pdbx_seq_one_letter_code
_entity_poly.pdbx_strand_id
1 'polypeptide(L)'
;MYAKLCTFFLIQGIIKDLLPHDSSGKPVPNYNCNITISHSGSYSLLCISSRNINCGIDIQLIDKKLKLGWFNQELITEENCLKRHHEKFFIMTSFKESLGKFLGLGLLADKSIFAIASIKVFDYSKEQFYQVSFANFPTLMGVGFLKNDYVVSIVITKNDFPSFINYLKELKNEL
;
A
#
# COMPACT_ATOMS: atom_id res chain seq x y z
N MET A 1 -6.15 2.58 27.39
CA MET A 1 -6.21 1.35 26.58
C MET A 1 -6.90 1.72 25.26
N TYR A 2 -6.14 2.07 24.22
CA TYR A 2 -6.73 2.40 22.92
C TYR A 2 -7.16 1.09 22.26
N ALA A 3 -8.43 0.95 21.91
CA ALA A 3 -8.90 -0.20 21.14
C ALA A 3 -8.08 -0.33 19.85
N LYS A 4 -7.69 -1.54 19.47
CA LYS A 4 -6.90 -1.79 18.25
C LYS A 4 -7.78 -1.40 17.04
N LEU A 5 -7.37 -0.33 16.35
CA LEU A 5 -8.20 0.38 15.37
C LEU A 5 -8.10 -0.19 13.93
N CYS A 6 -6.98 -0.86 13.60
CA CYS A 6 -6.81 -1.80 12.49
C CYS A 6 -6.01 -3.01 12.99
N THR A 7 -6.22 -4.16 12.36
CA THR A 7 -5.39 -5.36 12.50
C THR A 7 -4.95 -5.80 11.11
N PHE A 8 -3.65 -6.12 10.98
CA PHE A 8 -3.05 -6.68 9.77
C PHE A 8 -2.85 -8.18 9.94
N PHE A 9 -3.04 -8.93 8.85
CA PHE A 9 -2.71 -10.34 8.75
C PHE A 9 -1.88 -10.57 7.49
N LEU A 10 -0.68 -11.12 7.67
CA LEU A 10 0.13 -11.68 6.59
C LEU A 10 -0.09 -13.19 6.57
N ILE A 11 -0.57 -13.71 5.45
CA ILE A 11 -0.92 -15.11 5.31
C ILE A 11 -0.12 -15.70 4.16
N GLN A 12 0.57 -16.80 4.42
CA GLN A 12 1.24 -17.56 3.38
C GLN A 12 0.19 -18.33 2.56
N GLY A 13 0.22 -18.13 1.25
CA GLY A 13 -0.79 -18.60 0.31
C GLY A 13 -1.65 -17.47 -0.26
N ILE A 14 -2.36 -17.77 -1.34
CA ILE A 14 -3.29 -16.83 -1.99
C ILE A 14 -4.69 -17.13 -1.47
N ILE A 15 -5.28 -16.17 -0.77
CA ILE A 15 -6.69 -16.22 -0.36
C ILE A 15 -7.52 -15.55 -1.45
N LYS A 16 -8.52 -16.28 -1.95
CA LYS A 16 -9.52 -15.77 -2.89
C LYS A 16 -10.90 -15.87 -2.25
N ASP A 17 -11.79 -14.98 -2.66
CA ASP A 17 -13.23 -15.05 -2.37
C ASP A 17 -13.60 -15.16 -0.89
N LEU A 18 -12.83 -14.51 -0.01
CA LEU A 18 -13.10 -14.48 1.43
C LEU A 18 -14.46 -13.82 1.75
N LEU A 19 -14.88 -12.87 0.91
CA LEU A 19 -16.07 -12.04 1.08
C LEU A 19 -16.77 -11.80 -0.27
N PRO A 20 -18.07 -11.46 -0.26
CA PRO A 20 -18.74 -10.91 -1.43
C PRO A 20 -18.00 -9.67 -1.94
N HIS A 21 -18.01 -9.46 -3.25
CA HIS A 21 -17.38 -8.30 -3.88
C HIS A 21 -18.43 -7.39 -4.52
N ASP A 22 -18.17 -6.08 -4.54
CA ASP A 22 -18.96 -5.13 -5.34
C ASP A 22 -18.57 -5.17 -6.82
N SER A 23 -19.20 -4.33 -7.64
CA SER A 23 -18.94 -4.25 -9.08
C SER A 23 -17.52 -3.78 -9.45
N SER A 24 -16.76 -3.24 -8.49
CA SER A 24 -15.36 -2.84 -8.65
C SER A 24 -14.38 -3.91 -8.16
N GLY A 25 -14.88 -5.04 -7.64
CA GLY A 25 -14.06 -6.10 -7.05
C GLY A 25 -13.61 -5.78 -5.63
N LYS A 26 -14.24 -4.83 -4.93
CA LYS A 26 -13.92 -4.50 -3.54
C LYS A 26 -14.67 -5.44 -2.59
N PRO A 27 -14.00 -6.00 -1.55
CA PRO A 27 -14.69 -6.82 -0.55
C PRO A 27 -15.75 -6.02 0.22
N VAL A 28 -16.95 -6.60 0.35
CA VAL A 28 -18.09 -6.02 1.07
C VAL A 28 -18.37 -6.88 2.32
N PRO A 29 -17.83 -6.51 3.49
CA PRO A 29 -18.10 -7.24 4.72
C PRO A 29 -19.56 -7.09 5.17
N ASN A 30 -20.11 -8.16 5.75
CA ASN A 30 -21.41 -8.14 6.43
C ASN A 30 -21.36 -7.51 7.84
N TYR A 31 -20.23 -6.91 8.21
CA TYR A 31 -19.96 -6.31 9.51
C TYR A 31 -19.62 -4.83 9.35
N ASN A 32 -19.76 -4.04 10.43
CA ASN A 32 -19.47 -2.60 10.43
C ASN A 32 -17.96 -2.30 10.49
N CYS A 33 -17.20 -2.83 9.54
CA CYS A 33 -15.75 -2.66 9.39
C CYS A 33 -15.36 -2.36 7.94
N ASN A 34 -14.14 -1.85 7.75
CA ASN A 34 -13.52 -1.75 6.44
C ASN A 34 -12.55 -2.93 6.27
N ILE A 35 -12.49 -3.48 5.05
CA ILE A 35 -11.59 -4.56 4.71
C ILE A 35 -10.88 -4.22 3.40
N THR A 36 -9.57 -4.44 3.41
CA THR A 36 -8.72 -4.29 2.23
C THR A 36 -7.79 -5.49 2.14
N ILE A 37 -7.61 -6.01 0.92
CA ILE A 37 -6.89 -7.24 0.65
C ILE A 37 -5.95 -6.99 -0.52
N SER A 38 -4.73 -7.51 -0.41
CA SER A 38 -3.81 -7.64 -1.55
C SER A 38 -3.13 -9.01 -1.52
N HIS A 39 -2.70 -9.50 -2.67
CA HIS A 39 -1.94 -10.73 -2.77
C HIS A 39 -0.91 -10.62 -3.88
N SER A 40 0.28 -11.18 -3.66
CA SER A 40 1.32 -11.27 -4.66
C SER A 40 2.31 -12.35 -4.26
N GLY A 41 2.83 -13.09 -5.26
CA GLY A 41 3.72 -14.22 -5.03
C GLY A 41 3.09 -15.23 -4.07
N SER A 42 3.77 -15.45 -2.93
CA SER A 42 3.40 -16.45 -1.93
C SER A 42 2.57 -15.90 -0.77
N TYR A 43 2.16 -14.63 -0.80
CA TYR A 43 1.53 -13.97 0.34
C TYR A 43 0.21 -13.27 -0.01
N SER A 44 -0.70 -13.28 0.95
CA SER A 44 -1.86 -12.41 1.03
C SER A 44 -1.71 -11.49 2.23
N LEU A 45 -1.97 -10.20 2.03
CA LEU A 45 -2.05 -9.19 3.07
C LEU A 45 -3.50 -8.74 3.23
N LEU A 46 -3.97 -8.68 4.48
CA LEU A 46 -5.32 -8.27 4.86
C LEU A 46 -5.22 -7.21 5.95
N CYS A 47 -5.90 -6.06 5.83
CA CYS A 47 -6.24 -5.21 6.99
C CYS A 47 -7.74 -5.23 7.19
N ILE A 48 -8.12 -5.36 8.46
CA ILE A 48 -9.47 -5.12 8.96
C ILE A 48 -9.39 -3.90 9.87
N SER A 49 -10.16 -2.86 9.57
CA SER A 49 -10.21 -1.63 10.37
C SER A 49 -11.63 -1.25 10.77
N SER A 50 -11.73 -0.42 11.80
CA SER A 50 -13.01 0.23 12.14
C SER A 50 -13.52 1.07 10.96
N ARG A 51 -14.84 1.28 10.86
CA ARG A 51 -15.45 2.04 9.76
C ARG A 51 -14.91 3.47 9.60
N ASN A 52 -14.46 4.08 10.70
CA ASN A 52 -13.92 5.45 10.71
C ASN A 52 -12.48 5.52 10.17
N ILE A 53 -11.83 4.38 9.96
CA ILE A 53 -10.46 4.30 9.46
C ILE A 53 -10.48 3.59 8.13
N ASN A 54 -10.17 4.35 7.09
CA ASN A 54 -9.99 3.81 5.76
C ASN A 54 -8.49 3.63 5.49
N CYS A 55 -8.13 2.52 4.87
CA CYS A 55 -6.79 2.31 4.35
C CYS A 55 -6.86 1.48 3.08
N GLY A 56 -5.91 1.69 2.18
CA GLY A 56 -5.67 0.82 1.04
C GLY A 56 -4.30 0.19 1.18
N ILE A 57 -4.22 -1.13 1.00
CA ILE A 57 -2.97 -1.88 1.18
C ILE A 57 -2.53 -2.55 -0.10
N ASP A 58 -1.24 -2.78 -0.22
CA ASP A 58 -0.71 -3.59 -1.29
C ASP A 58 0.55 -4.35 -0.87
N ILE A 59 0.70 -5.55 -1.45
CA ILE A 59 1.91 -6.36 -1.40
C ILE A 59 2.27 -6.72 -2.83
N GLN A 60 3.50 -6.41 -3.25
CA GLN A 60 3.95 -6.57 -4.63
C GLN A 60 5.31 -7.27 -4.65
N LEU A 61 5.33 -8.49 -5.21
CA LEU A 61 6.58 -9.19 -5.53
C LEU A 61 7.31 -8.45 -6.67
N ILE A 62 8.60 -8.22 -6.50
CA ILE A 62 9.48 -7.69 -7.54
C ILE A 62 9.81 -8.82 -8.51
N ASP A 63 9.11 -8.84 -9.65
CA ASP A 63 9.48 -9.68 -10.80
C ASP A 63 10.15 -8.82 -11.87
N LYS A 64 11.45 -9.03 -12.07
CA LYS A 64 12.27 -8.29 -13.06
C LYS A 64 11.80 -8.46 -14.51
N LYS A 65 10.90 -9.42 -14.79
CA LYS A 65 10.28 -9.58 -16.11
C LYS A 65 9.17 -8.57 -16.37
N LEU A 66 8.57 -8.01 -15.32
CA LEU A 66 7.50 -7.02 -15.45
C LEU A 66 8.05 -5.66 -15.86
N LYS A 67 7.61 -5.19 -17.03
CA LYS A 67 7.94 -3.86 -17.52
C LYS A 67 6.95 -2.85 -16.97
N LEU A 68 7.27 -2.19 -15.85
CA LEU A 68 6.39 -1.20 -15.20
C LEU A 68 6.64 0.24 -15.65
N GLY A 69 7.66 0.48 -16.49
CA GLY A 69 8.04 1.82 -16.92
C GLY A 69 6.93 2.59 -17.64
N TRP A 70 6.02 1.91 -18.37
CA TRP A 70 4.88 2.55 -19.07
C TRP A 70 3.75 3.01 -18.13
N PHE A 71 3.74 2.52 -16.89
CA PHE A 71 2.75 2.90 -15.87
C PHE A 71 3.26 4.05 -14.97
N ASN A 72 4.57 4.24 -14.92
CA ASN A 72 5.26 5.11 -13.97
C ASN A 72 6.24 6.05 -14.69
N GLN A 73 5.73 6.83 -15.65
CA GLN A 73 6.54 7.76 -16.44
C GLN A 73 6.63 9.15 -15.82
N GLU A 74 5.86 9.43 -14.76
CA GLU A 74 5.87 10.74 -14.15
C GLU A 74 7.25 11.14 -13.59
N LEU A 75 7.59 12.41 -13.75
CA LEU A 75 8.70 13.03 -13.04
C LEU A 75 8.26 13.26 -11.59
N ILE A 76 9.02 12.71 -10.66
CA ILE A 76 8.72 12.81 -9.23
C ILE A 76 9.90 13.42 -8.49
N THR A 77 9.62 14.12 -7.40
CA THR A 77 10.67 14.55 -6.47
C THR A 77 11.13 13.35 -5.65
N GLU A 78 12.43 13.07 -5.66
CA GLU A 78 13.05 12.04 -4.82
C GLU A 78 13.83 12.69 -3.68
N GLU A 79 13.44 12.39 -2.45
CA GLU A 79 14.19 12.78 -1.25
C GLU A 79 14.90 11.56 -0.67
N ASN A 80 16.20 11.70 -0.38
CA ASN A 80 17.05 10.65 0.20
C ASN A 80 17.25 9.40 -0.70
N CYS A 81 17.54 9.66 -1.99
CA CYS A 81 18.00 8.74 -3.04
C CYS A 81 17.55 7.26 -2.93
N LEU A 82 16.65 6.85 -3.84
CA LEU A 82 16.41 5.43 -4.11
C LEU A 82 17.62 4.85 -4.85
N LYS A 83 18.46 4.08 -4.14
CA LYS A 83 19.69 3.49 -4.72
C LYS A 83 19.46 2.55 -5.91
N ARG A 84 18.22 2.11 -6.16
CA ARG A 84 17.89 1.07 -7.15
C ARG A 84 16.71 1.48 -8.03
N HIS A 85 17.02 2.03 -9.21
CA HIS A 85 16.03 2.53 -10.18
C HIS A 85 14.96 1.50 -10.59
N HIS A 86 15.28 0.21 -10.65
CA HIS A 86 14.31 -0.82 -11.00
C HIS A 86 13.22 -0.98 -9.92
N GLU A 87 13.60 -0.95 -8.64
CA GLU A 87 12.68 -1.11 -7.52
C GLU A 87 11.73 0.09 -7.41
N LYS A 88 12.18 1.28 -7.82
CA LYS A 88 11.35 2.50 -7.85
C LYS A 88 10.02 2.27 -8.56
N PHE A 89 10.00 1.59 -9.71
CA PHE A 89 8.74 1.38 -10.43
C PHE A 89 7.79 0.42 -9.70
N PHE A 90 8.31 -0.59 -9.01
CA PHE A 90 7.49 -1.48 -8.18
C PHE A 90 6.96 -0.74 -6.94
N ILE A 91 7.79 0.11 -6.34
CA ILE A 91 7.40 1.00 -5.24
C ILE A 91 6.23 1.88 -5.71
N MET A 92 6.40 2.59 -6.83
CA MET A 92 5.36 3.46 -7.38
C MET A 92 4.08 2.69 -7.70
N THR A 93 4.17 1.55 -8.39
CA THR A 93 3.01 0.72 -8.71
C THR A 93 2.27 0.28 -7.45
N SER A 94 2.98 -0.26 -6.45
CA SER A 94 2.37 -0.71 -5.20
C SER A 94 1.62 0.43 -4.49
N PHE A 95 2.21 1.62 -4.42
CA PHE A 95 1.54 2.79 -3.83
C PHE A 95 0.31 3.25 -4.61
N LYS A 96 0.34 3.18 -5.95
CA LYS A 96 -0.82 3.51 -6.80
C LYS A 96 -1.95 2.50 -6.61
N GLU A 97 -1.64 1.21 -6.51
CA GLU A 97 -2.64 0.17 -6.22
C GLU A 97 -3.25 0.32 -4.82
N SER A 98 -2.42 0.61 -3.82
CA SER A 98 -2.89 0.96 -2.47
C SER A 98 -3.81 2.19 -2.50
N LEU A 99 -3.46 3.23 -3.27
CA LEU A 99 -4.32 4.40 -3.42
C LEU A 99 -5.65 4.04 -4.11
N GLY A 100 -5.63 3.22 -5.15
CA GLY A 100 -6.84 2.71 -5.81
C GLY A 100 -7.77 2.00 -4.82
N LYS A 101 -7.22 1.10 -4.00
CA LYS A 101 -7.98 0.40 -2.96
C LYS A 101 -8.54 1.35 -1.89
N PHE A 102 -7.77 2.36 -1.49
CA PHE A 102 -8.25 3.40 -0.56
C PHE A 102 -9.47 4.13 -1.14
N LEU A 103 -9.38 4.53 -2.41
CA LEU A 103 -10.44 5.28 -3.10
C LEU A 103 -11.64 4.42 -3.51
N GLY A 104 -11.49 3.09 -3.50
CA GLY A 104 -12.49 2.18 -4.09
C GLY A 104 -12.55 2.31 -5.62
N LEU A 105 -11.42 2.64 -6.25
CA LEU A 105 -11.29 2.71 -7.70
C LEU A 105 -10.56 1.47 -8.22
N GLY A 106 -11.17 0.81 -9.21
CA GLY A 106 -10.50 -0.25 -9.95
C GLY A 106 -9.40 0.29 -10.87
N LEU A 107 -8.57 -0.63 -11.39
CA LEU A 107 -7.44 -0.34 -12.30
C LEU A 107 -7.85 0.31 -13.65
N LEU A 108 -9.14 0.48 -13.91
CA LEU A 108 -9.68 1.14 -15.10
C LEU A 108 -9.72 2.67 -14.99
N ALA A 109 -9.48 3.22 -13.80
CA ALA A 109 -9.41 4.67 -13.63
C ALA A 109 -8.18 5.26 -14.34
N ASP A 110 -8.29 6.50 -14.81
CA ASP A 110 -7.20 7.20 -15.50
C ASP A 110 -5.93 7.24 -14.62
N LYS A 111 -4.80 6.84 -15.19
CA LYS A 111 -3.52 6.77 -14.47
C LYS A 111 -3.09 8.09 -13.85
N SER A 112 -3.44 9.21 -14.48
CA SER A 112 -3.11 10.55 -14.01
C SER A 112 -3.73 10.85 -12.64
N ILE A 113 -4.84 10.18 -12.28
CA ILE A 113 -5.45 10.28 -10.95
C ILE A 113 -4.45 9.85 -9.87
N PHE A 114 -3.68 8.79 -10.13
CA PHE A 114 -2.75 8.20 -9.16
C PHE A 114 -1.33 8.82 -9.20
N ALA A 115 -1.17 10.00 -9.79
CA ALA A 115 0.13 10.64 -9.94
C ALA A 115 0.85 10.82 -8.58
N ILE A 116 2.08 10.32 -8.49
CA ILE A 116 2.96 10.50 -7.34
C ILE A 116 3.69 11.84 -7.49
N ALA A 117 3.64 12.67 -6.44
CA ALA A 117 4.36 13.94 -6.41
C ALA A 117 5.78 13.77 -5.86
N SER A 118 5.94 13.03 -4.76
CA SER A 118 7.24 12.76 -4.17
C SER A 118 7.35 11.39 -3.51
N ILE A 119 8.58 10.87 -3.47
CA ILE A 119 8.97 9.73 -2.65
C ILE A 119 10.11 10.16 -1.75
N LYS A 120 9.94 9.96 -0.44
CA LYS A 120 10.95 10.21 0.58
C LYS A 120 11.34 8.91 1.25
N VAL A 121 12.63 8.65 1.31
CA VAL A 121 13.19 7.59 2.15
C VAL A 121 13.43 8.14 3.55
N PHE A 122 13.03 7.41 4.58
CA PHE A 122 13.30 7.75 5.98
C PHE A 122 13.56 6.51 6.83
N ASP A 123 14.28 6.71 7.92
CA ASP A 123 14.56 5.65 8.91
C ASP A 123 13.58 5.76 10.08
N TYR A 124 13.07 4.61 10.52
CA TYR A 124 12.25 4.49 11.72
C TYR A 124 12.65 3.23 12.48
N SER A 125 13.02 3.36 13.76
CA SER A 125 13.52 2.22 14.56
C SER A 125 14.68 1.44 13.92
N LYS A 126 15.62 2.13 13.24
CA LYS A 126 16.75 1.53 12.48
C LYS A 126 16.35 0.74 11.23
N GLU A 127 15.10 0.85 10.79
CA GLU A 127 14.57 0.24 9.58
C GLU A 127 14.24 1.32 8.55
N GLN A 128 14.54 1.04 7.28
CA GLN A 128 14.25 1.94 6.16
C GLN A 128 12.79 1.79 5.70
N PHE A 129 12.11 2.92 5.50
CA PHE A 129 10.76 3.03 4.98
C PHE A 129 10.66 4.07 3.86
N TYR A 130 9.57 3.99 3.10
CA TYR A 130 9.19 4.94 2.06
C TYR A 130 7.96 5.72 2.51
N GLN A 131 8.00 7.02 2.29
CA GLN A 131 6.84 7.91 2.40
C GLN A 131 6.54 8.47 1.02
N VAL A 132 5.30 8.40 0.58
CA VAL A 132 4.85 8.84 -0.73
C VAL A 132 3.77 9.90 -0.59
N SER A 133 3.91 10.97 -1.36
CA SER A 133 2.88 11.99 -1.53
C SER A 133 2.24 11.88 -2.92
N PHE A 134 0.93 12.12 -2.98
CA PHE A 134 0.17 12.05 -4.22
C PHE A 134 -0.20 13.45 -4.69
N ALA A 135 -0.06 13.73 -5.98
CA ALA A 135 -0.29 15.05 -6.56
C ALA A 135 -1.76 15.51 -6.39
N ASN A 136 -2.71 14.59 -6.62
CA ASN A 136 -4.14 14.90 -6.60
C ASN A 136 -4.80 14.66 -5.23
N PHE A 137 -4.09 14.08 -4.26
CA PHE A 137 -4.64 13.71 -2.96
C PHE A 137 -3.75 14.20 -1.81
N PRO A 138 -3.69 15.53 -1.57
CA PRO A 138 -2.76 16.13 -0.61
C PRO A 138 -3.07 15.79 0.85
N THR A 139 -4.27 15.29 1.16
CA THR A 139 -4.65 14.83 2.51
C THR A 139 -4.27 13.37 2.77
N LEU A 140 -3.89 12.63 1.72
CA LEU A 140 -3.47 11.24 1.80
C LEU A 140 -1.96 11.12 1.79
N MET A 141 -1.49 9.98 2.28
CA MET A 141 -0.08 9.62 2.37
C MET A 141 0.07 8.13 2.13
N GLY A 142 1.08 7.76 1.34
CA GLY A 142 1.57 6.40 1.24
C GLY A 142 2.71 6.18 2.23
N VAL A 143 2.72 5.06 2.95
CA VAL A 143 3.87 4.56 3.70
C VAL A 143 4.09 3.08 3.42
N GLY A 144 5.34 2.66 3.33
CA GLY A 144 5.66 1.28 2.99
C GLY A 144 7.13 0.93 3.20
N PHE A 145 7.47 -0.31 2.88
CA PHE A 145 8.84 -0.82 2.96
C PHE A 145 9.11 -1.84 1.86
N LEU A 146 10.39 -2.12 1.65
CA LEU A 146 10.88 -3.21 0.81
C LEU A 146 11.56 -4.24 1.71
N LYS A 147 11.16 -5.51 1.59
CA LYS A 147 11.81 -6.65 2.28
C LYS A 147 11.63 -7.93 1.45
N ASN A 148 12.69 -8.74 1.33
CA ASN A 148 12.64 -10.06 0.67
C ASN A 148 11.99 -10.04 -0.72
N ASP A 149 12.34 -9.04 -1.54
CA ASP A 149 11.76 -8.77 -2.87
C ASP A 149 10.27 -8.44 -2.88
N TYR A 150 9.65 -8.13 -1.72
CA TYR A 150 8.29 -7.61 -1.63
C TYR A 150 8.32 -6.12 -1.28
N VAL A 151 7.59 -5.33 -2.07
CA VAL A 151 7.14 -4.01 -1.65
C VAL A 151 5.82 -4.19 -0.89
N VAL A 152 5.74 -3.68 0.32
CA VAL A 152 4.48 -3.54 1.04
C VAL A 152 4.18 -2.07 1.18
N SER A 153 2.97 -1.67 0.79
CA SER A 153 2.53 -0.29 0.88
C SER A 153 1.15 -0.17 1.53
N ILE A 154 0.93 0.97 2.15
CA ILE A 154 -0.33 1.36 2.74
C ILE A 154 -0.59 2.82 2.39
N VAL A 155 -1.81 3.14 1.99
CA VAL A 155 -2.31 4.51 1.84
C VAL A 155 -3.35 4.78 2.91
N ILE A 156 -3.18 5.91 3.59
CA ILE A 156 -3.99 6.37 4.73
C ILE A 156 -4.20 7.89 4.66
N THR A 157 -5.06 8.42 5.54
CA THR A 157 -5.04 9.86 5.82
C THR A 157 -3.79 10.22 6.61
N LYS A 158 -3.24 11.41 6.39
CA LYS A 158 -2.02 11.86 7.08
C LYS A 158 -2.13 11.84 8.60
N ASN A 159 -3.33 12.06 9.14
CA ASN A 159 -3.58 12.07 10.59
C ASN A 159 -3.43 10.67 11.22
N ASP A 160 -3.58 9.60 10.44
CA ASP A 160 -3.49 8.23 10.92
C ASP A 160 -2.04 7.71 10.97
N PHE A 161 -1.07 8.44 10.40
CA PHE A 161 0.31 7.99 10.23
C PHE A 161 0.97 7.44 11.50
N PRO A 162 0.91 8.11 12.66
CA PRO A 162 1.54 7.61 13.88
C PRO A 162 1.03 6.22 14.32
N SER A 163 -0.23 5.91 14.01
CA SER A 163 -0.84 4.62 14.34
C SER A 163 -0.35 3.51 13.40
N PHE A 164 -0.16 3.80 12.11
CA PHE A 164 0.14 2.80 11.10
C PHE A 164 1.63 2.46 10.97
N ILE A 165 2.55 3.38 11.29
CA ILE A 165 3.98 3.10 11.17
C ILE A 165 4.43 1.95 12.09
N ASN A 166 3.81 1.81 13.26
CA ASN A 166 4.09 0.69 14.17
C ASN A 166 3.62 -0.64 13.60
N TYR A 167 2.43 -0.69 12.98
CA TYR A 167 1.95 -1.90 12.31
C TYR A 167 2.83 -2.30 11.13
N LEU A 168 3.30 -1.34 10.34
CA LEU A 168 4.22 -1.60 9.24
C LEU A 168 5.55 -2.19 9.73
N LYS A 169 6.06 -1.73 10.88
CA LYS A 169 7.26 -2.29 11.49
C LYS A 169 7.04 -3.74 11.93
N GLU A 170 5.93 -4.04 12.60
CA GLU A 170 5.57 -5.40 13.00
C GLU A 170 5.49 -6.32 11.76
N LEU A 171 4.73 -5.88 10.74
CA LEU A 171 4.57 -6.61 9.49
C LEU A 171 5.90 -6.82 8.75
N LYS A 172 6.80 -5.82 8.78
CA LYS A 172 8.14 -5.94 8.21
C LYS A 172 8.95 -7.03 8.90
N ASN A 173 8.75 -7.31 10.18
CA ASN A 173 9.47 -8.39 10.87
C ASN A 173 8.95 -9.79 10.50
N GLU A 174 7.69 -9.92 10.08
CA GLU A 174 7.05 -11.18 9.73
C GLU A 174 7.38 -11.67 8.31
N LEU A 175 7.72 -10.77 7.40
CA LEU A 175 8.09 -11.03 6.00
C LEU A 175 9.51 -11.58 5.82
#